data_AF-A0A2I8VFE5-F1
#
_entry.id   AF-A0A2I8VFE5-F1
#
_cell.length_a   1.000
_cell.length_b   1.000
_cell.length_c   1.000
_cell.angle_alpha   90.00
_cell.angle_beta   90.00
_cell.angle_gamma   90.00
#
_symmetry.space_group_name_H-M   'P 1'
#
loop_
_entity.id
_entity.type
_entity.pdbx_description
1 polymer ?
#
loop_
_entity_poly.entity_id
_entity_poly.type
_entity_poly.pdbx_seq_one_letter_code
_entity_poly.pdbx_strand_id
1 'polypeptide(L)'
;MAYEGSKWTQSYNVSKTFAGDRASTSVTIPFDEGVVEIESIETRVNGGSWSSVSSSNYALDNTTLTVDTGSVSAGDDVAVRTTGQKVVTVNGSITVLEPTTSGNRLDSRVRFDSWASDSYLSLGGTPDEQRIHYLYNETWSDADPYSEVTSDGYNRLHVPNADSGSEARVSTIPVRVNAKTGDVELRVREPSQTEPEFIVNPGSTSGDEVEYTYLSASTGSNYILWSHTEAIVRDSGEANSPVTLVDDDSDEILQIQLDDDGSSSSGGDPASTFTGVVGGGAKATPGNALFIAFAAALLAAVWFLSREFGSDGAIISLRTLFIAEVGLVGLLAIETLSPASFVAGIAQALVSFAGEAGAGVATAMPLALLVVGAVVIYWLRARSRPSKIVNFRLGGGRE
;
A
#
# COMPACT_ATOMS: atom_id res chain seq x y z
N MET A 1 26.19 11.16 -21.42
CA MET A 1 25.77 11.14 -20.01
C MET A 1 24.72 10.05 -19.89
N ALA A 2 25.01 8.99 -19.14
CA ALA A 2 24.03 8.00 -18.76
C ALA A 2 23.61 8.29 -17.31
N TYR A 3 22.31 8.19 -17.06
CA TYR A 3 21.67 8.46 -15.78
C TYR A 3 20.78 7.28 -15.42
N GLU A 4 20.90 6.80 -14.18
CA GLU A 4 20.03 5.77 -13.61
C GLU A 4 19.60 6.20 -12.21
N GLY A 5 18.34 6.56 -12.05
CA GLY A 5 17.75 6.97 -10.77
C GLY A 5 16.83 5.91 -10.19
N SER A 6 16.97 5.67 -8.89
CA SER A 6 16.10 4.79 -8.10
C SER A 6 15.60 5.52 -6.85
N LYS A 7 14.74 4.87 -6.07
CA LYS A 7 14.20 5.44 -4.83
C LYS A 7 15.27 5.70 -3.79
N TRP A 8 16.29 4.84 -3.70
CA TRP A 8 17.33 4.91 -2.66
C TRP A 8 18.73 5.19 -3.19
N THR A 9 18.94 5.05 -4.51
CA THR A 9 20.24 5.27 -5.15
C THR A 9 20.11 6.10 -6.42
N GLN A 10 21.20 6.75 -6.79
CA GLN A 10 21.27 7.52 -8.01
C GLN A 10 22.66 7.43 -8.64
N SER A 11 22.73 6.99 -9.88
CA SER A 11 23.99 6.73 -10.57
C SER A 11 24.14 7.60 -11.81
N TYR A 12 25.34 8.17 -12.00
CA TYR A 12 25.70 8.91 -13.19
C TYR A 12 26.97 8.36 -13.81
N ASN A 13 27.02 8.38 -15.14
CA ASN A 13 28.24 8.17 -15.91
C ASN A 13 28.37 9.26 -16.97
N VAL A 14 29.34 10.15 -16.75
CA VAL A 14 29.62 11.32 -17.59
C VAL A 14 31.00 11.19 -18.20
N SER A 15 31.16 11.64 -19.44
CA SER A 15 32.47 11.76 -20.08
C SER A 15 32.59 13.08 -20.81
N LYS A 16 33.81 13.61 -20.85
CA LYS A 16 34.13 14.85 -21.54
C LYS A 16 35.53 14.78 -22.13
N THR A 17 35.62 15.12 -23.41
CA THR A 17 36.88 15.30 -24.12
C THR A 17 37.34 16.75 -24.04
N PHE A 18 38.61 16.96 -23.70
CA PHE A 18 39.19 18.29 -23.56
C PHE A 18 39.94 18.72 -24.83
N ALA A 19 39.65 19.91 -25.33
CA ALA A 19 40.27 20.43 -26.57
C ALA A 19 41.65 21.07 -26.37
N GLY A 20 42.10 21.21 -25.11
CA GLY A 20 43.35 21.90 -24.77
C GLY A 20 43.80 21.56 -23.37
N ASP A 21 45.10 21.75 -23.11
CA ASP A 21 45.74 21.43 -21.83
C ASP A 21 45.13 22.25 -20.68
N ARG A 22 44.95 21.61 -19.53
CA ARG A 22 44.47 22.24 -18.30
C ARG A 22 45.26 21.71 -17.11
N ALA A 23 45.75 22.60 -16.26
CA ALA A 23 46.52 22.24 -15.06
C ALA A 23 45.65 21.67 -13.93
N SER A 24 44.35 21.97 -13.93
CA SER A 24 43.35 21.41 -13.01
C SER A 24 41.98 21.49 -13.68
N THR A 25 41.17 20.47 -13.46
CA THR A 25 39.83 20.33 -14.02
C THR A 25 38.90 19.73 -13.00
N SER A 26 37.64 20.12 -13.04
CA SER A 26 36.59 19.51 -12.24
C SER A 26 35.38 19.13 -13.08
N VAL A 27 34.67 18.13 -12.62
CA VAL A 27 33.40 17.67 -13.18
C VAL A 27 32.31 17.90 -12.14
N THR A 28 31.27 18.62 -12.55
CA THR A 28 30.09 18.84 -11.73
C THR A 28 28.97 17.93 -12.22
N ILE A 29 28.41 17.13 -11.31
CA ILE A 29 27.32 16.20 -11.55
C ILE A 29 26.12 16.66 -10.70
N PRO A 30 25.04 17.14 -11.33
CA PRO A 30 23.80 17.44 -10.62
C PRO A 30 22.98 16.16 -10.44
N PHE A 31 22.70 15.77 -9.20
CA PHE A 31 21.69 14.79 -8.85
C PHE A 31 20.29 15.42 -8.96
N ASP A 32 19.37 14.71 -9.60
CA ASP A 32 17.93 15.06 -9.68
C ASP A 32 17.25 15.25 -8.31
N GLU A 33 17.68 14.53 -7.28
CA GLU A 33 17.14 14.63 -5.91
C GLU A 33 18.28 14.75 -4.90
N GLY A 34 17.95 15.11 -3.66
CA GLY A 34 18.92 15.18 -2.56
C GLY A 34 19.65 13.86 -2.40
N VAL A 35 20.98 13.88 -2.52
CA VAL A 35 21.84 12.76 -2.19
C VAL A 35 22.49 13.08 -0.85
N VAL A 36 22.40 12.14 0.08
CA VAL A 36 22.88 12.32 1.44
C VAL A 36 24.29 11.77 1.63
N GLU A 37 24.67 10.78 0.82
CA GLU A 37 26.00 10.16 0.86
C GLU A 37 26.45 9.70 -0.53
N ILE A 38 27.76 9.69 -0.77
CA ILE A 38 28.34 9.10 -1.98
C ILE A 38 28.92 7.73 -1.67
N GLU A 39 28.31 6.69 -2.21
CA GLU A 39 28.78 5.30 -2.08
C GLU A 39 30.07 5.07 -2.87
N SER A 40 30.13 5.57 -4.10
CA SER A 40 31.31 5.41 -4.94
C SER A 40 31.49 6.56 -5.93
N ILE A 41 32.75 6.88 -6.20
CA ILE A 41 33.17 7.76 -7.29
C ILE A 41 34.42 7.14 -7.91
N GLU A 42 34.39 6.98 -9.22
CA GLU A 42 35.54 6.53 -9.99
C GLU A 42 35.75 7.40 -11.21
N THR A 43 37.01 7.55 -11.60
CA THR A 43 37.42 8.26 -12.82
C THR A 43 38.18 7.33 -13.74
N ARG A 44 38.18 7.65 -15.04
CA ARG A 44 39.12 7.05 -15.99
C ARG A 44 39.48 8.08 -17.06
N VAL A 45 40.64 7.90 -17.66
CA VAL A 45 41.14 8.73 -18.76
C VAL A 45 41.36 7.86 -19.99
N ASN A 46 40.92 8.32 -21.16
CA ASN A 46 41.12 7.70 -22.48
C ASN A 46 40.71 6.22 -22.55
N GLY A 47 39.61 5.87 -21.90
CA GLY A 47 39.10 4.49 -21.88
C GLY A 47 39.94 3.50 -21.07
N GLY A 48 40.88 3.98 -20.25
CA GLY A 48 41.68 3.16 -19.33
C GLY A 48 40.86 2.57 -18.18
N SER A 49 41.57 2.00 -17.20
CA SER A 49 40.95 1.44 -15.99
C SER A 49 40.31 2.53 -15.13
N TRP A 50 39.21 2.17 -14.47
CA TRP A 50 38.60 3.00 -13.44
C TRP A 50 39.49 3.06 -12.19
N SER A 51 39.60 4.24 -11.61
CA SER A 51 40.30 4.51 -10.35
C SER A 51 39.37 5.24 -9.39
N SER A 52 39.33 4.79 -8.13
CA SER A 52 38.53 5.43 -7.08
C SER A 52 39.04 6.84 -6.77
N VAL A 53 38.11 7.75 -6.49
CA VAL A 53 38.41 9.12 -6.06
C VAL A 53 38.42 9.20 -4.54
N SER A 54 39.46 9.83 -3.98
CA SER A 54 39.54 10.09 -2.54
C SER A 54 38.55 11.18 -2.12
N SER A 55 38.05 11.11 -0.89
CA SER A 55 37.18 12.13 -0.29
C SER A 55 37.78 13.53 -0.22
N SER A 56 39.12 13.67 -0.28
CA SER A 56 39.76 14.99 -0.39
C SER A 56 39.58 15.65 -1.76
N ASN A 57 39.18 14.87 -2.78
CA ASN A 57 39.14 15.28 -4.18
C ASN A 57 37.70 15.41 -4.70
N TYR A 58 36.71 15.43 -3.81
CA TYR A 58 35.33 15.76 -4.18
C TYR A 58 34.63 16.53 -3.07
N ALA A 59 33.55 17.22 -3.44
CA ALA A 59 32.63 17.85 -2.50
C ALA A 59 31.20 17.59 -2.97
N LEU A 60 30.34 17.18 -2.03
CA LEU A 60 28.90 17.07 -2.26
C LEU A 60 28.21 18.21 -1.51
N ASP A 61 27.45 19.03 -2.23
CA ASP A 61 26.58 20.06 -1.67
C ASP A 61 25.14 19.75 -2.07
N ASN A 62 24.42 19.06 -1.17
CA ASN A 62 23.06 18.57 -1.35
C ASN A 62 22.89 17.74 -2.64
N THR A 63 22.50 18.38 -3.75
CA THR A 63 22.31 17.72 -5.04
C THR A 63 23.52 17.83 -5.97
N THR A 64 24.55 18.61 -5.62
CA THR A 64 25.64 18.92 -6.54
C THR A 64 26.94 18.28 -6.09
N LEU A 65 27.38 17.26 -6.83
CA LEU A 65 28.70 16.67 -6.65
C LEU A 65 29.71 17.37 -7.55
N THR A 66 30.82 17.84 -6.96
CA THR A 66 31.97 18.36 -7.69
C THR A 66 33.16 17.44 -7.45
N VAL A 67 33.72 16.89 -8.53
CA VAL A 67 34.86 15.96 -8.51
C VAL A 67 36.06 16.65 -9.14
N ASP A 68 37.20 16.70 -8.45
CA ASP A 68 38.49 17.12 -9.03
C ASP A 68 39.08 15.97 -9.85
N THR A 69 39.25 16.20 -11.15
CA THR A 69 39.80 15.23 -12.10
C THR A 69 41.27 15.50 -12.43
N GLY A 70 41.90 16.48 -11.79
CA GLY A 70 43.32 16.79 -11.95
C GLY A 70 43.65 17.46 -13.28
N SER A 71 44.92 17.35 -13.71
CA SER A 71 45.38 17.91 -14.98
C SER A 71 45.04 17.02 -16.16
N VAL A 72 44.72 17.63 -17.31
CA VAL A 72 44.40 16.93 -18.57
C VAL A 72 45.16 17.57 -19.73
N SER A 73 45.46 16.76 -20.73
CA SER A 73 46.07 17.20 -21.99
C SER A 73 45.01 17.40 -23.06
N ALA A 74 45.36 18.15 -24.10
CA ALA A 74 44.55 18.27 -25.30
C ALA A 74 44.28 16.88 -25.91
N GLY A 75 43.02 16.55 -26.12
CA GLY A 75 42.55 15.27 -26.66
C GLY A 75 42.16 14.24 -25.59
N ASP A 76 42.45 14.48 -24.31
CA ASP A 76 42.08 13.55 -23.25
C ASP A 76 40.56 13.49 -23.08
N ASP A 77 40.02 12.27 -23.01
CA ASP A 77 38.65 11.97 -22.60
C ASP A 77 38.64 11.52 -21.14
N VAL A 78 38.06 12.34 -20.26
CA VAL A 78 37.88 12.00 -18.85
C VAL A 78 36.45 11.55 -18.64
N ALA A 79 36.27 10.38 -18.05
CA ALA A 79 34.98 9.89 -17.61
C ALA A 79 34.93 9.77 -16.09
N VAL A 80 33.78 10.11 -15.52
CA VAL A 80 33.47 10.01 -14.10
C VAL A 80 32.20 9.19 -13.97
N ARG A 81 32.23 8.17 -13.11
CA ARG A 81 31.02 7.47 -12.68
C ARG A 81 30.87 7.58 -11.17
N THR A 82 29.64 7.72 -10.71
CA THR A 82 29.33 7.85 -9.29
C THR A 82 27.98 7.21 -8.97
N THR A 83 27.87 6.71 -7.75
CA THR A 83 26.62 6.26 -7.13
C THR A 83 26.42 7.05 -5.84
N GLY A 84 25.34 7.81 -5.77
CA GLY A 84 24.85 8.47 -4.56
C GLY A 84 23.75 7.66 -3.88
N GLN A 85 23.65 7.76 -2.56
CA GLN A 85 22.59 7.17 -1.74
C GLN A 85 21.67 8.28 -1.21
N LYS A 86 20.37 7.96 -1.13
CA LYS A 86 19.31 8.84 -0.62
C LYS A 86 18.85 8.48 0.80
N VAL A 87 19.30 7.32 1.31
CA VAL A 87 19.07 6.86 2.67
C VAL A 87 20.37 7.00 3.44
N VAL A 88 20.29 7.46 4.70
CA VAL A 88 21.46 7.47 5.61
C VAL A 88 21.37 6.25 6.50
N THR A 89 22.46 5.49 6.59
CA THR A 89 22.58 4.45 7.61
C THR A 89 23.32 5.01 8.83
N VAL A 90 22.71 4.91 10.01
CA VAL A 90 23.32 5.36 11.26
C VAL A 90 23.82 4.16 12.04
N ASN A 91 25.04 4.26 12.58
CA ASN A 91 25.73 3.20 13.34
C ASN A 91 25.79 1.85 12.61
N GLY A 92 25.76 1.85 11.28
CA GLY A 92 25.77 0.65 10.46
C GLY A 92 26.09 0.97 9.01
N SER A 93 25.97 -0.03 8.14
CA SER A 93 26.09 0.15 6.70
C SER A 93 25.25 -0.87 5.95
N ILE A 94 24.73 -0.49 4.78
CA ILE A 94 23.96 -1.36 3.91
C ILE A 94 24.47 -1.31 2.48
N THR A 95 24.22 -2.39 1.74
CA THR A 95 24.30 -2.43 0.28
C THR A 95 22.89 -2.60 -0.28
N VAL A 96 22.48 -1.73 -1.20
CA VAL A 96 21.22 -1.90 -1.94
C VAL A 96 21.46 -2.89 -3.10
N LEU A 97 20.94 -4.10 -2.98
CA LEU A 97 21.15 -5.20 -3.95
C LEU A 97 20.21 -5.09 -5.15
N GLU A 98 18.93 -4.76 -4.91
CA GLU A 98 17.91 -4.60 -5.95
C GLU A 98 17.18 -3.28 -5.71
N PRO A 99 17.59 -2.18 -6.36
CA PRO A 99 16.98 -0.88 -6.15
C PRO A 99 15.61 -0.76 -6.85
N THR A 100 14.65 -0.11 -6.19
CA THR A 100 13.34 0.19 -6.79
C THR A 100 13.43 1.39 -7.74
N THR A 101 12.93 1.25 -8.97
CA THR A 101 12.80 2.39 -9.89
C THR A 101 11.93 3.50 -9.32
N SER A 102 12.35 4.75 -9.52
CA SER A 102 11.56 5.94 -9.13
C SER A 102 10.15 5.90 -9.73
N GLY A 103 9.17 6.39 -8.97
CA GLY A 103 7.75 6.36 -9.36
C GLY A 103 7.00 5.06 -9.02
N ASN A 104 7.70 3.94 -8.79
CA ASN A 104 7.08 2.71 -8.29
C ASN A 104 6.95 2.74 -6.76
N ARG A 105 6.09 1.91 -6.17
CA ARG A 105 6.08 1.67 -4.71
C ARG A 105 7.44 1.11 -4.28
N LEU A 106 7.95 1.56 -3.12
CA LEU A 106 9.21 1.05 -2.59
C LEU A 106 9.15 -0.48 -2.43
N ASP A 107 10.14 -1.16 -2.98
CA ASP A 107 10.38 -2.60 -2.90
C ASP A 107 11.85 -2.83 -3.25
N SER A 108 12.74 -2.42 -2.34
CA SER A 108 14.19 -2.51 -2.53
C SER A 108 14.75 -3.65 -1.70
N ARG A 109 15.58 -4.51 -2.31
CA ARG A 109 16.32 -5.53 -1.56
C ARG A 109 17.62 -4.94 -1.04
N VAL A 110 17.89 -5.15 0.24
CA VAL A 110 19.08 -4.63 0.93
C VAL A 110 19.81 -5.74 1.65
N ARG A 111 21.13 -5.60 1.75
CA ARG A 111 21.99 -6.37 2.64
C ARG A 111 22.53 -5.45 3.72
N PHE A 112 22.45 -5.88 4.97
CA PHE A 112 23.06 -5.21 6.10
C PHE A 112 24.53 -5.65 6.19
N ASP A 113 25.47 -4.77 5.85
CA ASP A 113 26.90 -5.10 5.82
C ASP A 113 27.52 -5.02 7.22
N SER A 114 27.09 -4.05 8.01
CA SER A 114 27.38 -3.94 9.44
C SER A 114 26.14 -3.43 10.17
N TRP A 115 25.70 -4.14 11.21
CA TRP A 115 24.49 -3.79 11.95
C TRP A 115 24.66 -4.12 13.43
N ALA A 116 24.09 -3.27 14.28
CA ALA A 116 24.08 -3.35 15.72
C ALA A 116 22.70 -2.96 16.25
N SER A 117 22.47 -3.13 17.56
CA SER A 117 21.17 -2.85 18.18
C SER A 117 20.77 -1.37 18.15
N ASP A 118 21.73 -0.46 17.99
CA ASP A 118 21.53 0.98 17.88
C ASP A 118 21.64 1.49 16.43
N SER A 119 21.69 0.57 15.46
CA SER A 119 21.67 0.91 14.03
C SER A 119 20.25 1.14 13.53
N TYR A 120 20.10 2.13 12.65
CA TYR A 120 18.84 2.40 11.96
C TYR A 120 19.07 3.03 10.59
N LEU A 121 18.07 2.92 9.72
CA LEU A 121 18.02 3.68 8.47
C LEU A 121 17.26 4.98 8.73
N SER A 122 17.92 6.12 8.51
CA SER A 122 17.25 7.41 8.44
C SER A 122 16.73 7.61 7.03
N LEU A 123 15.41 7.73 6.93
CA LEU A 123 14.66 7.78 5.67
C LEU A 123 14.33 9.21 5.26
N GLY A 124 14.74 10.20 6.04
CA GLY A 124 14.60 11.61 5.72
C GLY A 124 15.31 11.97 4.42
N GLY A 125 14.65 12.76 3.57
CA GLY A 125 15.11 13.14 2.24
C GLY A 125 14.74 12.14 1.13
N THR A 126 14.12 11.01 1.45
CA THR A 126 13.65 10.05 0.43
C THR A 126 12.25 10.40 -0.09
N PRO A 127 11.88 9.98 -1.33
CA PRO A 127 10.54 10.23 -1.87
C PRO A 127 9.38 9.67 -1.04
N ASP A 128 9.64 8.66 -0.21
CA ASP A 128 8.64 8.03 0.65
C ASP A 128 8.84 8.35 2.14
N GLU A 129 9.69 9.32 2.50
CA GLU A 129 10.19 9.55 3.86
C GLU A 129 9.10 9.55 4.95
N GLN A 130 7.91 10.07 4.65
CA GLN A 130 6.82 10.20 5.62
C GLN A 130 5.94 8.95 5.74
N ARG A 131 6.14 7.92 4.90
CA ARG A 131 5.30 6.71 4.91
C ARG A 131 5.76 5.73 5.97
N ILE A 132 4.84 4.86 6.43
CA ILE A 132 5.23 3.72 7.28
C ILE A 132 6.05 2.74 6.44
N HIS A 133 7.29 2.51 6.86
CA HIS A 133 8.19 1.54 6.24
C HIS A 133 8.13 0.21 7.01
N TYR A 134 8.30 -0.88 6.28
CA TYR A 134 8.37 -2.22 6.86
C TYR A 134 9.33 -3.09 6.06
N LEU A 135 9.78 -4.17 6.67
CA LEU A 135 10.58 -5.20 6.01
C LEU A 135 9.74 -6.45 5.78
N TYR A 136 10.17 -7.25 4.81
CA TYR A 136 9.69 -8.60 4.60
C TYR A 136 10.77 -9.43 3.90
N ASN A 137 10.61 -10.76 3.92
CA ASN A 137 11.59 -11.73 3.41
C ASN A 137 12.97 -11.57 4.08
N GLU A 138 12.98 -11.33 5.38
CA GLU A 138 14.15 -11.28 6.22
C GLU A 138 14.86 -12.63 6.25
N THR A 139 16.19 -12.63 6.16
CA THR A 139 17.00 -13.86 6.20
C THR A 139 17.42 -14.27 7.61
N TRP A 140 17.01 -13.53 8.64
CA TRP A 140 17.33 -13.80 10.04
C TRP A 140 16.07 -14.09 10.85
N SER A 141 16.26 -14.71 12.02
CA SER A 141 15.17 -15.08 12.93
C SER A 141 14.76 -13.92 13.82
N ASP A 142 13.54 -13.95 14.34
CA ASP A 142 13.01 -12.98 15.30
C ASP A 142 13.13 -11.53 14.81
N ALA A 143 12.92 -11.32 13.51
CA ALA A 143 12.82 -9.99 12.92
C ALA A 143 11.58 -9.28 13.48
N ASP A 144 11.80 -8.14 14.14
CA ASP A 144 10.74 -7.24 14.63
C ASP A 144 11.03 -5.78 14.20
N PRO A 145 11.07 -5.51 12.89
CA PRO A 145 11.35 -4.18 12.38
C PRO A 145 10.21 -3.21 12.69
N TYR A 146 10.56 -1.96 13.02
CA TYR A 146 9.58 -0.91 13.28
C TYR A 146 10.07 0.43 12.73
N SER A 147 9.13 1.27 12.34
CA SER A 147 9.39 2.68 11.99
C SER A 147 9.14 3.53 13.23
N GLU A 148 10.11 4.37 13.60
CA GLU A 148 9.96 5.43 14.59
C GLU A 148 9.76 6.75 13.84
N VAL A 149 8.63 7.42 14.07
CA VAL A 149 8.33 8.73 13.49
C VAL A 149 8.26 9.76 14.59
N THR A 150 9.08 10.79 14.45
CA THR A 150 9.24 11.88 15.43
C THR A 150 8.47 13.12 15.01
N SER A 151 8.18 14.00 15.97
CA SER A 151 7.40 15.23 15.73
C SER A 151 8.10 16.30 14.87
N ASP A 152 9.41 16.22 14.71
CA ASP A 152 10.19 17.01 13.75
C ASP A 152 10.28 16.35 12.36
N GLY A 153 9.55 15.23 12.17
CA GLY A 153 9.36 14.57 10.88
C GLY A 153 10.48 13.59 10.51
N TYR A 154 11.41 13.26 11.42
CA TYR A 154 12.34 12.17 11.15
C TYR A 154 11.62 10.83 11.20
N ASN A 155 11.88 10.03 10.18
CA ASN A 155 11.47 8.64 10.10
C ASN A 155 12.71 7.74 10.14
N ARG A 156 12.76 6.87 11.15
CA ARG A 156 13.85 5.92 11.37
C ARG A 156 13.30 4.52 11.29
N LEU A 157 13.89 3.69 10.43
CA LEU A 157 13.57 2.28 10.34
C LEU A 157 14.59 1.49 11.14
N HIS A 158 14.13 0.95 12.26
CA HIS A 158 14.89 0.08 13.15
C HIS A 158 14.74 -1.36 12.71
N VAL A 159 15.85 -2.10 12.77
CA VAL A 159 15.92 -3.49 12.29
C VAL A 159 16.61 -4.33 13.38
N PRO A 160 15.93 -4.64 14.48
CA PRO A 160 16.52 -5.41 15.56
C PRO A 160 16.86 -6.83 15.09
N ASN A 161 17.88 -7.41 15.73
CA ASN A 161 18.36 -8.79 15.50
C ASN A 161 18.95 -9.06 14.10
N ALA A 162 19.08 -8.05 13.24
CA ALA A 162 19.86 -8.18 12.02
C ALA A 162 21.37 -8.20 12.34
N ASP A 163 22.11 -9.03 11.61
CA ASP A 163 23.56 -9.18 11.70
C ASP A 163 24.22 -8.84 10.35
N SER A 164 25.56 -8.79 10.34
CA SER A 164 26.32 -8.66 9.10
C SER A 164 25.99 -9.80 8.13
N GLY A 165 25.61 -9.43 6.91
CA GLY A 165 25.20 -10.34 5.85
C GLY A 165 23.70 -10.64 5.82
N SER A 166 22.91 -10.17 6.80
CA SER A 166 21.45 -10.26 6.75
C SER A 166 20.90 -9.52 5.53
N GLU A 167 19.82 -10.05 4.96
CA GLU A 167 19.12 -9.42 3.83
C GLU A 167 17.63 -9.35 4.09
N ALA A 168 17.00 -8.30 3.55
CA ALA A 168 15.54 -8.14 3.56
C ALA A 168 15.09 -7.30 2.36
N ARG A 169 13.78 -7.25 2.13
CA ARG A 169 13.16 -6.26 1.24
C ARG A 169 12.50 -5.19 2.09
N VAL A 170 12.70 -3.92 1.72
CA VAL A 170 12.07 -2.77 2.36
C VAL A 170 10.94 -2.25 1.47
N SER A 171 9.78 -2.01 2.07
CA SER A 171 8.61 -1.46 1.39
C SER A 171 7.85 -0.48 2.28
N THR A 172 6.78 0.10 1.74
CA THR A 172 5.91 1.07 2.43
C THR A 172 4.45 0.73 2.23
N ILE A 173 3.60 1.07 3.20
CA ILE A 173 2.15 1.15 3.01
C ILE A 173 1.74 2.60 2.65
N PRO A 174 0.57 2.85 2.04
CA PRO A 174 0.16 4.18 1.60
C PRO A 174 -0.35 5.06 2.76
N VAL A 175 0.25 4.94 3.93
CA VAL A 175 -0.08 5.73 5.13
C VAL A 175 1.12 6.60 5.45
N ARG A 176 0.94 7.92 5.48
CA ARG A 176 1.91 8.84 6.08
C ARG A 176 1.58 9.05 7.53
N VAL A 177 2.61 9.08 8.37
CA VAL A 177 2.46 9.32 9.80
C VAL A 177 3.22 10.57 10.18
N ASN A 178 2.63 11.33 11.10
CA ASN A 178 3.23 12.54 11.65
C ASN A 178 2.83 12.64 13.13
N ALA A 179 3.79 12.44 14.03
CA ALA A 179 3.60 12.72 15.44
C ALA A 179 3.52 14.24 15.64
N LYS A 180 2.58 14.72 16.46
CA LYS A 180 2.48 16.16 16.78
C LYS A 180 3.38 16.57 17.92
N THR A 181 3.60 15.66 18.85
CA THR A 181 4.50 15.76 19.99
C THR A 181 5.25 14.45 20.13
N GLY A 182 6.43 14.47 20.73
CA GLY A 182 7.21 13.26 20.97
C GLY A 182 7.54 12.49 19.68
N ASP A 183 7.23 11.21 19.72
CA ASP A 183 7.58 10.16 18.77
C ASP A 183 6.60 8.99 18.87
N VAL A 184 6.41 8.25 17.76
CA VAL A 184 5.53 7.08 17.69
C VAL A 184 6.25 5.92 16.99
N GLU A 185 6.05 4.71 17.50
CA GLU A 185 6.52 3.47 16.89
C GLU A 185 5.41 2.79 16.08
N LEU A 186 5.76 2.30 14.88
CA LEU A 186 4.81 1.74 13.93
C LEU A 186 5.33 0.42 13.35
N ARG A 187 4.48 -0.60 13.34
CA ARG A 187 4.74 -1.89 12.68
C ARG A 187 3.62 -2.21 11.70
N VAL A 188 3.94 -2.74 10.52
CA VAL A 188 2.91 -3.15 9.55
C VAL A 188 2.47 -4.57 9.85
N ARG A 189 1.16 -4.77 10.08
CA ARG A 189 0.58 -6.09 10.34
C ARG A 189 0.07 -6.74 9.05
N GLU A 190 -0.65 -5.97 8.23
CA GLU A 190 -1.09 -6.39 6.90
C GLU A 190 -0.73 -5.28 5.87
N PRO A 191 0.20 -5.55 4.93
CA PRO A 191 0.70 -4.55 3.98
C PRO A 191 -0.27 -4.23 2.81
N SER A 192 -1.56 -4.10 3.12
CA SER A 192 -2.62 -3.77 2.16
C SER A 192 -2.46 -2.36 1.58
N GLN A 193 -2.88 -2.19 0.32
CA GLN A 193 -2.91 -0.88 -0.36
C GLN A 193 -4.27 -0.20 -0.30
N THR A 194 -5.32 -0.94 0.07
CA THR A 194 -6.71 -0.46 0.10
C THR A 194 -7.23 -0.30 1.52
N GLU A 195 -6.76 -1.15 2.43
CA GLU A 195 -7.16 -1.20 3.83
C GLU A 195 -5.95 -1.56 4.71
N PRO A 196 -4.95 -0.66 4.81
CA PRO A 196 -3.72 -0.95 5.55
C PRO A 196 -4.00 -1.18 7.04
N GLU A 197 -3.37 -2.21 7.61
CA GLU A 197 -3.42 -2.51 9.04
C GLU A 197 -2.01 -2.42 9.63
N PHE A 198 -1.90 -1.69 10.74
CA PHE A 198 -0.64 -1.42 11.41
C PHE A 198 -0.82 -1.39 12.93
N ILE A 199 0.25 -1.71 13.64
CA ILE A 199 0.35 -1.64 15.09
C ILE A 199 1.00 -0.31 15.42
N VAL A 200 0.40 0.42 16.35
CA VAL A 200 0.92 1.65 16.95
C VAL A 200 1.42 1.30 18.33
N ASN A 201 2.61 1.78 18.67
CA ASN A 201 3.14 1.72 20.02
C ASN A 201 3.63 3.11 20.44
N PRO A 202 3.54 3.44 21.74
CA PRO A 202 4.05 4.71 22.22
C PRO A 202 5.56 4.75 22.06
N GLY A 203 6.08 5.93 21.71
CA GLY A 203 7.52 6.16 21.64
C GLY A 203 8.12 6.40 23.02
N SER A 204 8.83 7.52 23.14
CA SER A 204 9.45 7.98 24.38
C SER A 204 8.41 8.41 25.43
N THR A 205 7.28 8.94 24.97
CA THR A 205 6.12 9.30 25.78
C THR A 205 4.86 8.61 25.25
N SER A 206 3.78 8.67 26.03
CA SER A 206 2.49 8.07 25.66
C SER A 206 1.39 9.13 25.73
N GLY A 207 0.37 8.98 24.90
CA GLY A 207 -0.70 9.97 24.71
C GLY A 207 -0.29 11.11 23.77
N ASP A 208 0.72 10.91 22.93
CA ASP A 208 1.12 11.87 21.91
C ASP A 208 0.11 11.82 20.75
N GLU A 209 -0.36 12.98 20.27
CA GLU A 209 -1.30 13.03 19.15
C GLU A 209 -0.56 12.67 17.84
N VAL A 210 -1.17 11.80 17.04
CA VAL A 210 -0.60 11.27 15.80
C VAL A 210 -1.59 11.45 14.64
N GLU A 211 -1.11 12.00 13.54
CA GLU A 211 -1.84 12.07 12.28
C GLU A 211 -1.50 10.88 11.37
N TYR A 212 -2.54 10.17 10.93
CA TYR A 212 -2.47 9.10 9.94
C TYR A 212 -3.12 9.58 8.64
N THR A 213 -2.29 9.88 7.64
CA THR A 213 -2.75 10.34 6.32
C THR A 213 -2.74 9.20 5.31
N TYR A 214 -3.92 8.75 4.91
CA TYR A 214 -4.07 7.70 3.89
C TYR A 214 -4.04 8.29 2.48
N LEU A 215 -2.98 7.94 1.74
CA LEU A 215 -2.65 8.53 0.45
C LEU A 215 -3.48 7.98 -0.71
N SER A 216 -4.00 6.77 -0.59
CA SER A 216 -4.80 6.11 -1.63
C SER A 216 -6.31 6.40 -1.50
N ALA A 217 -6.67 7.36 -0.64
CA ALA A 217 -8.06 7.72 -0.38
C ALA A 217 -8.73 8.35 -1.62
N SER A 218 -9.94 7.89 -1.93
CA SER A 218 -10.75 8.40 -3.05
C SER A 218 -11.56 9.63 -2.63
N THR A 219 -11.47 10.71 -3.39
CA THR A 219 -12.22 11.95 -3.10
C THR A 219 -13.73 11.69 -2.98
N GLY A 220 -14.35 12.22 -1.92
CA GLY A 220 -15.78 12.07 -1.62
C GLY A 220 -16.15 10.74 -0.95
N SER A 221 -15.18 9.87 -0.68
CA SER A 221 -15.39 8.66 0.13
C SER A 221 -15.08 8.95 1.60
N ASN A 222 -15.89 8.42 2.51
CA ASN A 222 -15.62 8.46 3.94
C ASN A 222 -14.70 7.30 4.33
N TYR A 223 -13.76 7.57 5.21
CA TYR A 223 -12.85 6.59 5.78
C TYR A 223 -12.89 6.67 7.29
N ILE A 224 -12.73 5.53 7.95
CA ILE A 224 -12.60 5.43 9.40
C ILE A 224 -11.22 4.89 9.77
N LEU A 225 -10.75 5.34 10.93
CA LEU A 225 -9.65 4.74 11.66
C LEU A 225 -10.25 3.79 12.70
N TRP A 226 -10.27 2.51 12.37
CA TRP A 226 -10.84 1.47 13.21
C TRP A 226 -9.78 0.88 14.13
N SER A 227 -10.10 0.81 15.42
CA SER A 227 -9.33 0.07 16.41
C SER A 227 -9.79 -1.39 16.46
N HIS A 228 -8.90 -2.33 16.15
CA HIS A 228 -9.13 -3.75 16.40
C HIS A 228 -8.97 -4.13 17.87
N THR A 229 -8.16 -3.38 18.63
CA THR A 229 -7.92 -3.64 20.05
C THR A 229 -9.17 -3.36 20.88
N GLU A 230 -9.78 -2.21 20.69
CA GLU A 230 -10.93 -1.72 21.45
C GLU A 230 -12.27 -1.91 20.73
N ALA A 231 -12.24 -2.31 19.44
CA ALA A 231 -13.41 -2.50 18.59
C ALA A 231 -14.30 -1.23 18.50
N ILE A 232 -13.65 -0.09 18.30
CA ILE A 232 -14.29 1.23 18.15
C ILE A 232 -13.68 2.04 17.00
N VAL A 233 -14.42 3.04 16.51
CA VAL A 233 -13.89 4.05 15.59
C VAL A 233 -13.18 5.12 16.41
N ARG A 234 -11.91 5.38 16.08
CA ARG A 234 -11.08 6.43 16.69
C ARG A 234 -11.35 7.78 16.05
N ASP A 235 -11.38 7.79 14.72
CA ASP A 235 -11.68 8.98 13.93
C ASP A 235 -12.30 8.60 12.58
N SER A 236 -12.96 9.57 11.93
CA SER A 236 -13.62 9.42 10.64
C SER A 236 -13.51 10.70 9.82
N GLY A 237 -13.34 10.57 8.51
CA GLY A 237 -13.23 11.75 7.63
C GLY A 237 -13.59 11.47 6.17
N GLU A 238 -14.20 12.47 5.53
CA GLU A 238 -14.40 12.47 4.08
C GLU A 238 -13.08 12.85 3.39
N ALA A 239 -12.62 12.00 2.48
CA ALA A 239 -11.39 12.23 1.75
C ALA A 239 -11.54 13.31 0.67
N ASN A 240 -10.52 14.16 0.54
CA ASN A 240 -10.31 15.01 -0.63
C ASN A 240 -9.00 14.63 -1.37
N SER A 241 -8.61 13.36 -1.24
CA SER A 241 -7.37 12.76 -1.75
C SER A 241 -6.12 13.58 -1.39
N PRO A 242 -5.55 13.42 -0.17
CA PRO A 242 -5.74 12.31 0.77
C PRO A 242 -6.84 12.54 1.83
N VAL A 243 -6.99 11.60 2.77
CA VAL A 243 -7.68 11.78 4.05
C VAL A 243 -6.67 11.71 5.19
N THR A 244 -6.83 12.56 6.19
CA THR A 244 -6.03 12.57 7.42
C THR A 244 -6.96 12.27 8.58
N LEU A 245 -6.60 11.28 9.38
CA LEU A 245 -7.31 10.83 10.57
C LEU A 245 -6.37 10.96 11.77
N VAL A 246 -6.92 11.21 12.96
CA VAL A 246 -6.15 11.53 14.16
C VAL A 246 -6.47 10.56 15.28
N ASP A 247 -5.45 10.12 16.00
CA ASP A 247 -5.59 9.41 17.28
C ASP A 247 -4.37 9.73 18.18
N ASP A 248 -4.27 9.08 19.34
CA ASP A 248 -3.04 9.04 20.12
C ASP A 248 -2.13 7.85 19.75
N ASP A 249 -0.94 7.81 20.33
CA ASP A 249 0.06 6.74 20.14
C ASP A 249 -0.11 5.54 21.10
N SER A 250 -1.31 5.34 21.67
CA SER A 250 -1.57 4.19 22.54
C SER A 250 -1.30 2.86 21.84
N ASP A 251 -0.87 1.85 22.59
CA ASP A 251 -0.62 0.50 22.07
C ASP A 251 -1.90 -0.11 21.48
N GLU A 252 -1.98 -0.14 20.15
CA GLU A 252 -3.21 -0.46 19.45
C GLU A 252 -2.97 -1.01 18.04
N ILE A 253 -3.87 -1.88 17.59
CA ILE A 253 -3.94 -2.32 16.20
C ILE A 253 -4.97 -1.46 15.48
N LEU A 254 -4.50 -0.65 14.54
CA LEU A 254 -5.31 0.26 13.74
C LEU A 254 -5.45 -0.23 12.31
N GLN A 255 -6.63 0.02 11.74
CA GLN A 255 -6.92 -0.20 10.33
C GLN A 255 -7.60 1.03 9.75
N ILE A 256 -7.12 1.50 8.59
CA ILE A 256 -7.84 2.50 7.81
C ILE A 256 -8.70 1.77 6.79
N GLN A 257 -10.01 1.96 6.85
CA GLN A 257 -10.96 1.29 5.95
C GLN A 257 -12.04 2.27 5.45
N LEU A 258 -12.70 1.91 4.36
CA LEU A 258 -13.85 2.65 3.87
C LEU A 258 -14.98 2.62 4.91
N ASP A 259 -15.58 3.77 5.13
CA ASP A 259 -16.82 3.89 5.88
C ASP A 259 -17.98 3.56 4.95
N ASP A 260 -18.24 2.25 4.78
CA ASP A 260 -19.37 1.77 3.97
C ASP A 260 -20.71 1.93 4.71
N ASP A 261 -20.69 2.45 5.93
CA ASP A 261 -21.85 2.99 6.63
C ASP A 261 -22.10 4.43 6.14
N GLY A 262 -23.23 4.68 5.50
CA GLY A 262 -23.68 6.05 5.16
C GLY A 262 -24.07 6.89 6.38
N SER A 263 -23.38 6.75 7.51
CA SER A 263 -23.61 7.47 8.75
C SER A 263 -22.76 8.74 8.81
N SER A 264 -23.29 9.84 8.28
CA SER A 264 -22.80 11.17 8.63
C SER A 264 -22.83 11.34 10.15
N SER A 265 -21.67 11.43 10.79
CA SER A 265 -21.53 11.66 12.22
C SER A 265 -22.13 13.01 12.60
N SER A 266 -22.99 12.97 13.62
CA SER A 266 -23.62 14.16 14.21
C SER A 266 -22.57 14.99 14.94
N GLY A 267 -22.27 16.18 14.41
CA GLY A 267 -21.56 17.22 15.16
C GLY A 267 -22.25 17.49 16.49
N GLY A 268 -21.47 17.46 17.57
CA GLY A 268 -21.94 17.76 18.91
C GLY A 268 -22.27 19.24 19.07
N ASP A 269 -23.41 19.53 19.70
CA ASP A 269 -23.75 20.87 20.18
C ASP A 269 -23.74 20.91 21.72
N PRO A 270 -23.26 22.01 22.32
CA PRO A 270 -23.48 22.30 23.72
C PRO A 270 -24.92 22.76 23.97
N ALA A 271 -25.40 22.51 25.18
CA ALA A 271 -26.76 22.74 25.64
C ALA A 271 -27.43 24.07 25.21
N SER A 272 -28.66 24.02 24.68
CA SER A 272 -29.79 24.91 25.06
C SER A 272 -31.09 24.66 24.25
N THR A 273 -32.16 24.30 24.97
CA THR A 273 -33.56 24.78 24.90
C THR A 273 -34.33 24.89 23.56
N PHE A 274 -35.35 24.02 23.41
CA PHE A 274 -36.67 24.15 22.73
C PHE A 274 -36.93 25.28 21.69
N THR A 275 -37.34 24.92 20.45
CA THR A 275 -38.67 25.21 19.81
C THR A 275 -38.76 24.82 18.30
N GLY A 276 -39.81 24.06 17.93
CA GLY A 276 -40.60 23.99 16.67
C GLY A 276 -39.98 23.94 15.25
N VAL A 277 -40.19 22.84 14.47
CA VAL A 277 -41.15 22.67 13.31
C VAL A 277 -40.64 23.30 11.99
N VAL A 278 -40.54 22.73 10.78
CA VAL A 278 -40.99 21.54 9.97
C VAL A 278 -40.13 21.58 8.68
N GLY A 279 -39.82 20.55 7.86
CA GLY A 279 -40.16 19.14 7.68
C GLY A 279 -39.24 18.56 6.58
N GLY A 280 -38.95 17.25 6.55
CA GLY A 280 -39.58 16.25 5.67
C GLY A 280 -38.86 16.13 4.31
N GLY A 281 -38.44 14.97 3.78
CA GLY A 281 -38.41 13.58 4.24
C GLY A 281 -37.99 12.66 3.08
N ALA A 282 -37.60 11.42 3.38
CA ALA A 282 -37.77 10.25 2.50
C ALA A 282 -37.73 8.99 3.38
N LYS A 283 -38.77 8.14 3.30
CA LYS A 283 -38.93 6.94 4.12
C LYS A 283 -38.22 5.74 3.47
N ALA A 284 -37.44 5.01 4.25
CA ALA A 284 -36.91 3.69 3.89
C ALA A 284 -38.01 2.61 4.01
N THR A 285 -38.09 1.72 3.02
CA THR A 285 -39.04 0.60 3.00
C THR A 285 -38.43 -0.63 3.69
N PRO A 286 -39.21 -1.48 4.41
CA PRO A 286 -38.68 -2.50 5.34
C PRO A 286 -37.91 -3.69 4.74
N GLY A 287 -37.62 -3.71 3.43
CA GLY A 287 -36.99 -4.84 2.75
C GLY A 287 -35.47 -4.97 2.95
N ASN A 288 -34.77 -3.88 3.27
CA ASN A 288 -33.30 -3.84 3.22
C ASN A 288 -32.63 -4.29 4.53
N ALA A 289 -33.33 -4.27 5.66
CA ALA A 289 -32.78 -4.68 6.96
C ALA A 289 -32.52 -6.20 7.03
N LEU A 290 -33.34 -7.01 6.35
CA LEU A 290 -33.17 -8.46 6.32
C LEU A 290 -32.00 -8.90 5.42
N PHE A 291 -31.65 -8.10 4.41
CA PHE A 291 -30.54 -8.40 3.50
C PHE A 291 -29.18 -8.19 4.18
N ILE A 292 -29.06 -7.12 4.97
CA ILE A 292 -27.88 -6.78 5.77
C ILE A 292 -27.63 -7.84 6.86
N ALA A 293 -28.69 -8.25 7.56
CA ALA A 293 -28.60 -9.31 8.56
C ALA A 293 -28.21 -10.67 7.95
N PHE A 294 -28.67 -10.97 6.72
CA PHE A 294 -28.34 -12.22 6.03
C PHE A 294 -26.90 -12.24 5.50
N ALA A 295 -26.39 -11.12 4.98
CA ALA A 295 -25.00 -11.00 4.54
C ALA A 295 -24.01 -11.07 5.72
N ALA A 296 -24.32 -10.40 6.83
CA ALA A 296 -23.53 -10.49 8.06
C ALA A 296 -23.53 -11.91 8.65
N ALA A 297 -24.68 -12.60 8.63
CA ALA A 297 -24.77 -13.99 9.08
C ALA A 297 -23.99 -14.95 8.18
N LEU A 298 -23.92 -14.70 6.87
CA LEU A 298 -23.13 -15.50 5.93
C LEU A 298 -21.62 -15.31 6.14
N LEU A 299 -21.17 -14.07 6.35
CA LEU A 299 -19.75 -13.80 6.61
C LEU A 299 -19.30 -14.35 7.97
N ALA A 300 -20.14 -14.20 9.01
CA ALA A 300 -19.88 -14.81 10.32
C ALA A 300 -19.86 -16.35 10.25
N ALA A 301 -20.74 -16.96 9.43
CA ALA A 301 -20.72 -18.40 9.21
C ALA A 301 -19.44 -18.85 8.48
N VAL A 302 -18.96 -18.11 7.48
CA VAL A 302 -17.71 -18.43 6.76
C VAL A 302 -16.49 -18.35 7.69
N TRP A 303 -16.41 -17.32 8.54
CA TRP A 303 -15.36 -17.18 9.56
C TRP A 303 -15.42 -18.27 10.64
N PHE A 304 -16.62 -18.66 11.07
CA PHE A 304 -16.79 -19.75 12.04
C PHE A 304 -16.40 -21.11 11.44
N LEU A 305 -16.77 -21.38 10.18
CA LEU A 305 -16.37 -22.60 9.47
C LEU A 305 -14.86 -22.64 9.17
N SER A 306 -14.20 -21.50 8.92
CA SER A 306 -12.74 -21.48 8.72
C SER A 306 -11.97 -21.79 10.01
N ARG A 307 -12.55 -21.43 11.17
CA ARG A 307 -11.98 -21.69 12.49
C ARG A 307 -12.20 -23.13 12.97
N GLU A 308 -13.37 -23.70 12.69
CA GLU A 308 -13.73 -25.07 13.14
C GLU A 308 -13.06 -26.17 12.30
N PHE A 309 -12.80 -25.93 11.00
CA PHE A 309 -12.23 -26.93 10.08
C PHE A 309 -10.79 -26.63 9.65
N GLY A 310 -10.18 -25.54 10.13
CA GLY A 310 -8.84 -25.10 9.75
C GLY A 310 -7.69 -25.89 10.38
N SER A 311 -7.96 -26.81 11.32
CA SER A 311 -6.93 -27.44 12.15
C SER A 311 -6.66 -28.91 11.89
N ASP A 312 -7.42 -29.63 11.04
CA ASP A 312 -7.04 -31.00 10.66
C ASP A 312 -7.64 -31.44 9.31
N GLY A 313 -6.80 -31.49 8.26
CA GLY A 313 -6.93 -32.44 7.14
C GLY A 313 -8.14 -32.38 6.18
N ALA A 314 -9.01 -31.37 6.22
CA ALA A 314 -10.16 -31.29 5.31
C ALA A 314 -9.84 -30.64 3.94
N ILE A 315 -10.16 -31.37 2.87
CA ILE A 315 -9.91 -31.01 1.46
C ILE A 315 -10.91 -29.93 0.99
N ILE A 316 -10.68 -28.67 1.33
CA ILE A 316 -11.21 -27.54 0.56
C ILE A 316 -10.05 -26.58 0.31
N SER A 317 -9.47 -26.64 -0.88
CA SER A 317 -8.35 -25.75 -1.22
C SER A 317 -8.82 -24.30 -1.18
N LEU A 318 -8.00 -23.39 -0.65
CA LEU A 318 -8.18 -21.92 -0.66
C LEU A 318 -8.55 -21.35 -2.05
N ARG A 319 -8.22 -22.07 -3.14
CA ARG A 319 -8.61 -21.73 -4.51
C ARG A 319 -10.12 -21.83 -4.77
N THR A 320 -10.85 -22.64 -3.99
CA THR A 320 -12.31 -22.79 -4.10
C THR A 320 -13.05 -21.65 -3.39
N LEU A 321 -12.46 -21.06 -2.35
CA LEU A 321 -13.00 -19.87 -1.68
C LEU A 321 -12.86 -18.61 -2.54
N PHE A 322 -11.75 -18.47 -3.27
CA PHE A 322 -11.54 -17.36 -4.23
C PHE A 322 -12.53 -17.34 -5.40
N ILE A 323 -13.00 -18.49 -5.87
CA ILE A 323 -14.00 -18.56 -6.97
C ILE A 323 -15.39 -18.15 -6.48
N ALA A 324 -15.68 -18.29 -5.18
CA ALA A 324 -16.92 -17.81 -4.58
C ALA A 324 -16.93 -16.27 -4.43
N GLU A 325 -15.78 -15.64 -4.11
CA GLU A 325 -15.65 -14.18 -4.00
C GLU A 325 -15.71 -13.46 -5.36
N VAL A 326 -14.99 -13.96 -6.38
CA VAL A 326 -15.03 -13.36 -7.73
C VAL A 326 -16.43 -13.48 -8.34
N GLY A 327 -17.18 -14.52 -7.97
CA GLY A 327 -18.58 -14.68 -8.34
C GLY A 327 -19.53 -13.68 -7.67
N LEU A 328 -19.23 -13.22 -6.45
CA LEU A 328 -20.04 -12.27 -5.69
C LEU A 328 -19.79 -10.82 -6.14
N VAL A 329 -18.54 -10.45 -6.41
CA VAL A 329 -18.16 -9.09 -6.84
C VAL A 329 -18.58 -8.84 -8.29
N GLY A 330 -18.49 -9.85 -9.17
CA GLY A 330 -19.05 -9.77 -10.53
C GLY A 330 -20.57 -9.66 -10.57
N LEU A 331 -21.25 -10.08 -9.50
CA LEU A 331 -22.71 -10.02 -9.36
C LEU A 331 -23.19 -8.63 -8.90
N LEU A 332 -22.43 -7.96 -8.02
CA LEU A 332 -22.71 -6.59 -7.55
C LEU A 332 -22.66 -5.56 -8.68
N ALA A 333 -21.76 -5.76 -9.66
CA ALA A 333 -21.63 -4.86 -10.81
C ALA A 333 -22.80 -4.96 -11.82
N ILE A 334 -23.59 -6.03 -11.81
CA ILE A 334 -24.66 -6.26 -12.81
C ILE A 334 -26.06 -5.89 -12.26
N GLU A 335 -26.25 -5.86 -10.93
CA GLU A 335 -27.55 -5.51 -10.32
C GLU A 335 -27.89 -4.02 -10.42
N THR A 336 -26.90 -3.17 -10.68
CA THR A 336 -27.12 -1.75 -11.02
C THR A 336 -27.76 -1.55 -12.41
N LEU A 337 -27.76 -2.57 -13.28
CA LEU A 337 -28.21 -2.44 -14.67
C LEU A 337 -29.62 -2.97 -14.95
N SER A 338 -30.23 -3.76 -14.07
CA SER A 338 -31.66 -4.09 -14.17
C SER A 338 -32.27 -4.45 -12.80
N PRO A 339 -33.07 -3.56 -12.20
CA PRO A 339 -33.70 -3.85 -10.92
C PRO A 339 -34.81 -4.89 -11.09
N ALA A 340 -34.89 -5.82 -10.14
CA ALA A 340 -36.09 -6.57 -9.73
C ALA A 340 -36.41 -7.97 -10.29
N SER A 341 -35.57 -8.64 -11.11
CA SER A 341 -35.91 -10.01 -11.59
C SER A 341 -35.06 -11.16 -11.04
N PHE A 342 -33.85 -10.88 -10.53
CA PHE A 342 -32.93 -11.92 -10.07
C PHE A 342 -33.09 -12.25 -8.57
N VAL A 343 -33.20 -11.22 -7.72
CA VAL A 343 -33.43 -11.38 -6.26
C VAL A 343 -34.76 -12.05 -5.96
N ALA A 344 -35.82 -11.73 -6.72
CA ALA A 344 -37.10 -12.41 -6.61
C ALA A 344 -36.98 -13.90 -6.96
N GLY A 345 -36.17 -14.27 -7.96
CA GLY A 345 -35.93 -15.66 -8.36
C GLY A 345 -35.12 -16.46 -7.34
N ILE A 346 -34.09 -15.86 -6.75
CA ILE A 346 -33.28 -16.49 -5.68
C ILE A 346 -34.08 -16.64 -4.39
N ALA A 347 -34.79 -15.59 -3.98
CA ALA A 347 -35.65 -15.63 -2.80
C ALA A 347 -36.77 -16.67 -2.97
N GLN A 348 -37.40 -16.74 -4.14
CA GLN A 348 -38.47 -17.70 -4.39
C GLN A 348 -37.94 -19.14 -4.49
N ALA A 349 -36.74 -19.38 -5.05
CA ALA A 349 -36.11 -20.70 -5.04
C ALA A 349 -35.74 -21.17 -3.62
N LEU A 350 -35.24 -20.27 -2.78
CA LEU A 350 -34.93 -20.54 -1.37
C LEU A 350 -36.18 -20.78 -0.52
N VAL A 351 -37.25 -20.02 -0.74
CA VAL A 351 -38.54 -20.20 -0.05
C VAL A 351 -39.21 -21.51 -0.46
N SER A 352 -39.13 -21.90 -1.74
CA SER A 352 -39.64 -23.19 -2.23
C SER A 352 -38.86 -24.35 -1.60
N PHE A 353 -37.54 -24.22 -1.49
CA PHE A 353 -36.67 -25.21 -0.86
C PHE A 353 -36.89 -25.33 0.65
N ALA A 354 -37.04 -24.21 1.36
CA ALA A 354 -37.38 -24.19 2.79
C ALA A 354 -38.76 -24.79 3.09
N GLY A 355 -39.70 -24.71 2.13
CA GLY A 355 -41.02 -25.33 2.23
C GLY A 355 -41.02 -26.86 2.05
N GLU A 356 -40.06 -27.41 1.30
CA GLU A 356 -39.95 -28.87 1.06
C GLU A 356 -38.93 -29.56 1.99
N ALA A 357 -37.92 -28.83 2.48
CA ALA A 357 -36.88 -29.33 3.37
C ALA A 357 -37.34 -29.35 4.85
N GLY A 358 -38.36 -30.16 5.14
CA GLY A 358 -38.73 -30.48 6.51
C GLY A 358 -37.71 -31.40 7.18
N ALA A 359 -36.53 -30.89 7.57
CA ALA A 359 -35.66 -31.37 8.66
C ALA A 359 -34.22 -30.81 8.56
N GLY A 360 -33.70 -30.28 9.68
CA GLY A 360 -32.26 -30.22 10.00
C GLY A 360 -31.38 -29.30 9.16
N VAL A 361 -31.10 -28.09 9.68
CA VAL A 361 -30.29 -27.04 9.02
C VAL A 361 -28.88 -27.51 8.61
N ALA A 362 -28.31 -28.53 9.26
CA ALA A 362 -26.96 -29.01 8.97
C ALA A 362 -26.81 -29.83 7.67
N THR A 363 -27.86 -30.52 7.20
CA THR A 363 -27.80 -31.32 5.95
C THR A 363 -28.27 -30.54 4.71
N ALA A 364 -28.92 -29.39 4.91
CA ALA A 364 -29.49 -28.58 3.84
C ALA A 364 -28.48 -27.62 3.16
N MET A 365 -27.36 -27.31 3.82
CA MET A 365 -26.43 -26.25 3.40
C MET A 365 -25.62 -26.57 2.13
N PRO A 366 -25.08 -27.79 1.91
CA PRO A 366 -24.39 -28.12 0.66
C PRO A 366 -25.35 -28.12 -0.54
N LEU A 367 -26.61 -28.48 -0.29
CA LEU A 367 -27.66 -28.50 -1.31
C LEU A 367 -28.13 -27.08 -1.66
N ALA A 368 -28.18 -26.15 -0.70
CA ALA A 368 -28.50 -24.74 -0.96
C ALA A 368 -27.48 -24.07 -1.89
N LEU A 369 -26.18 -24.35 -1.69
CA LEU A 369 -25.12 -23.86 -2.59
C LEU A 369 -25.22 -24.48 -4.00
N LEU A 370 -25.60 -25.75 -4.11
CA LEU A 370 -25.88 -26.39 -5.40
C LEU A 370 -27.10 -25.79 -6.10
N VAL A 371 -28.15 -25.41 -5.36
CA VAL A 371 -29.34 -24.74 -5.92
C VAL A 371 -28.98 -23.35 -6.43
N VAL A 372 -28.21 -22.56 -5.67
CA VAL A 372 -27.71 -21.24 -6.12
C VAL A 372 -26.83 -21.39 -7.37
N GLY A 373 -25.90 -22.34 -7.37
CA GLY A 373 -25.08 -22.65 -8.54
C GLY A 373 -25.89 -23.08 -9.76
N ALA A 374 -26.91 -23.93 -9.58
CA ALA A 374 -27.78 -24.40 -10.66
C ALA A 374 -28.62 -23.26 -11.27
N VAL A 375 -29.12 -22.34 -10.44
CA VAL A 375 -29.88 -21.14 -10.88
C VAL A 375 -28.98 -20.20 -11.70
N VAL A 376 -27.74 -19.97 -11.25
CA VAL A 376 -26.75 -19.16 -11.99
C VAL A 376 -26.42 -19.81 -13.35
N ILE A 377 -26.19 -21.12 -13.38
CA ILE A 377 -25.88 -21.85 -14.63
C ILE A 377 -27.09 -21.85 -15.59
N TYR A 378 -28.31 -22.04 -15.08
CA TYR A 378 -29.54 -22.00 -15.89
C TYR A 378 -29.74 -20.62 -16.52
N TRP A 379 -29.53 -19.56 -15.74
CA TRP A 379 -29.67 -18.18 -16.20
C TRP A 379 -28.63 -17.81 -17.27
N LEU A 380 -27.38 -18.24 -17.09
CA LEU A 380 -26.31 -18.07 -18.09
C LEU A 380 -26.64 -18.80 -19.41
N ARG A 381 -27.15 -20.05 -19.33
CA ARG A 381 -27.56 -20.81 -20.53
C ARG A 381 -28.78 -20.23 -21.23
N ALA A 382 -29.71 -19.60 -20.51
CA ALA A 382 -30.89 -18.96 -21.09
C ALA A 382 -30.52 -17.74 -21.95
N ARG A 383 -29.45 -17.01 -21.60
CA ARG A 383 -28.92 -15.88 -22.39
C ARG A 383 -28.05 -16.29 -23.58
N SER A 384 -27.40 -17.46 -23.53
CA SER A 384 -26.52 -17.93 -24.62
C SER A 384 -27.23 -18.52 -25.83
N ARG A 385 -28.54 -18.32 -25.99
CA ARG A 385 -29.24 -18.68 -27.24
C ARG A 385 -29.16 -17.50 -28.21
N PRO A 386 -28.33 -17.56 -29.27
CA PRO A 386 -28.29 -16.50 -30.26
C PRO A 386 -29.63 -16.47 -30.99
N SER A 387 -30.40 -15.40 -30.80
CA SER A 387 -31.60 -15.14 -31.58
C SER A 387 -31.45 -13.81 -32.30
N LYS A 388 -30.95 -13.89 -33.54
CA LYS A 388 -31.61 -13.41 -34.77
C LYS A 388 -30.60 -13.28 -35.90
N ILE A 389 -30.85 -14.05 -36.97
CA ILE A 389 -30.24 -13.89 -38.28
C ILE A 389 -30.65 -12.51 -38.83
N VAL A 390 -29.70 -11.63 -39.08
CA VAL A 390 -29.94 -10.38 -39.81
C VAL A 390 -29.78 -10.68 -41.31
N ASN A 391 -30.89 -10.68 -42.05
CA ASN A 391 -30.84 -10.71 -43.52
C ASN A 391 -30.48 -9.31 -44.02
N PHE A 392 -29.30 -9.17 -44.63
CA PHE A 392 -28.93 -7.97 -45.37
C PHE A 392 -29.49 -8.07 -46.80
N ARG A 393 -30.32 -7.10 -47.20
CA ARG A 393 -30.60 -6.83 -48.61
C ARG A 393 -29.96 -5.48 -48.95
N LEU A 394 -28.82 -5.55 -49.65
CA LEU A 394 -28.10 -4.40 -50.19
C LEU A 394 -28.91 -3.77 -51.32
N GLY A 395 -29.24 -2.48 -51.19
CA GLY A 395 -29.66 -1.64 -52.29
C GLY A 395 -28.45 -0.89 -52.84
N GLY A 396 -28.08 -1.18 -54.08
CA GLY A 396 -27.05 -0.44 -54.80
C GLY A 396 -26.82 -1.00 -56.20
N GLY A 397 -27.34 -0.31 -57.22
CA GLY A 397 -27.03 -0.59 -58.63
C GLY A 397 -28.02 0.07 -59.58
N ARG A 398 -27.61 1.19 -60.19
CA ARG A 398 -28.23 1.79 -61.37
C ARG A 398 -27.99 0.87 -62.57
N GLU A 399 -29.05 0.49 -63.27
CA GLU A 399 -29.37 0.82 -64.68
C GLU A 399 -30.88 0.60 -64.89
#